data_AF-A0A939KQV2-F1
#
_entry.id   AF-A0A939KQV2-F1
#
_cell.length_a   1.000
_cell.length_b   1.000
_cell.length_c   1.000
_cell.angle_alpha   90.00
_cell.angle_beta   90.00
_cell.angle_gamma   90.00
#
_symmetry.space_group_name_H-M   'P 1'
#
loop_
_entity.id
_entity.type
_entity.pdbx_description
1 polymer ?
#
loop_
_entity_poly.entity_id
_entity_poly.type
_entity_poly.pdbx_seq_one_letter_code
_entity_poly.pdbx_strand_id
1 'polypeptide(L)'
;MIKDEFEYEVTQEWVEKFSKSIMKMEQDEEAKRKDFQKWEVSRGVLQYHLDELNAEIAEYERLINCDNNQPIEIVVRFLNELPDVLIKARMAAKISEKELAEIIGVEEERIKHCEKRSYGDATWGEMLDVIAALGVEFPNHVMMQVDFEEVEIAKRITAKRPQKKMKTASQK
;
A
#
# COMPACT_ATOMS: atom_id res chain seq x y z
N MET A 1 0.83 2.18 -4.10
CA MET A 1 1.33 0.87 -4.55
C MET A 1 0.81 0.63 -5.94
N ILE A 2 1.69 0.20 -6.83
CA ILE A 2 1.37 -0.31 -8.16
C ILE A 2 1.01 -1.80 -8.07
N LYS A 3 -0.16 -2.18 -8.58
CA LYS A 3 -0.73 -3.54 -8.50
C LYS A 3 -0.74 -4.29 -9.83
N ASP A 4 -0.65 -3.56 -10.93
CA ASP A 4 -0.68 -4.10 -12.29
C ASP A 4 0.09 -3.21 -13.28
N GLU A 5 0.18 -3.69 -14.51
CA GLU A 5 0.89 -3.00 -15.60
C GLU A 5 0.23 -1.67 -15.98
N PHE A 6 -1.09 -1.54 -15.84
CA PHE A 6 -1.79 -0.30 -16.15
C PHE A 6 -1.44 0.78 -15.13
N GLU A 7 -1.47 0.46 -13.84
CA GLU A 7 -1.03 1.34 -12.77
C GLU A 7 0.45 1.71 -12.93
N TYR A 8 1.28 0.79 -13.43
CA TYR A 8 2.70 1.04 -13.72
C TYR A 8 2.88 2.10 -14.80
N GLU A 9 2.26 1.93 -15.96
CA GLU A 9 2.30 2.88 -17.08
C GLU A 9 1.80 4.27 -16.65
N VAL A 10 0.65 4.31 -15.94
CA VAL A 10 0.08 5.57 -15.41
C VAL A 10 1.06 6.25 -14.45
N THR A 11 1.74 5.48 -13.60
CA THR A 11 2.70 6.01 -12.63
C THR A 11 3.93 6.60 -13.33
N GLN A 12 4.43 5.96 -14.38
CA GLN A 12 5.53 6.49 -15.20
C GLN A 12 5.16 7.84 -15.84
N GLU A 13 3.93 7.98 -16.36
CA GLU A 13 3.46 9.27 -16.86
C GLU A 13 3.45 10.37 -15.78
N TRP A 14 3.04 10.02 -14.56
CA TRP A 14 3.05 10.97 -13.44
C TRP A 14 4.47 11.38 -13.06
N VAL A 15 5.40 10.43 -12.99
CA VAL A 15 6.83 10.73 -12.78
C VAL A 15 7.35 11.73 -13.82
N GLU A 16 7.00 11.55 -15.09
CA GLU A 16 7.38 12.49 -16.15
C GLU A 16 6.76 13.89 -15.94
N LYS A 17 5.46 13.95 -15.58
CA LYS A 17 4.74 15.21 -15.31
C LYS A 17 5.34 15.96 -14.10
N PHE A 18 5.65 15.26 -13.01
CA PHE A 18 6.29 15.83 -11.83
C PHE A 18 7.70 16.33 -12.15
N SER A 19 8.51 15.52 -12.84
CA SER A 19 9.87 15.87 -13.27
C SER A 19 9.87 17.14 -14.13
N LYS A 20 8.99 17.21 -15.14
CA LYS A 20 8.81 18.41 -15.98
C LYS A 20 8.40 19.64 -15.18
N SER A 21 7.59 19.47 -14.14
CA SER A 21 7.13 20.57 -13.29
C SER A 21 8.25 21.10 -12.40
N ILE A 22 9.05 20.21 -11.80
CA ILE A 22 10.26 20.58 -11.04
C ILE A 22 11.26 21.30 -11.95
N MET A 23 11.54 20.78 -13.14
CA MET A 23 12.44 21.43 -14.11
C MET A 23 11.99 22.85 -14.48
N LYS A 24 10.68 23.07 -14.71
CA LYS A 24 10.14 24.40 -14.99
C LYS A 24 10.30 25.34 -13.79
N MET A 25 10.04 24.85 -12.58
CA MET A 25 10.25 25.63 -11.35
C MET A 25 11.72 25.97 -11.13
N GLU A 26 12.64 25.09 -11.51
CA GLU A 26 14.08 25.33 -11.41
C GLU A 26 14.58 26.34 -12.45
N GLN A 27 13.89 26.53 -13.58
CA GLN A 27 14.24 27.54 -14.59
C GLN A 27 13.68 28.94 -14.27
N ASP A 28 12.70 29.04 -13.38
CA ASP A 28 12.08 30.30 -12.97
C ASP A 28 12.90 31.01 -11.87
N GLU A 29 13.99 31.66 -12.29
CA GLU A 29 14.86 32.44 -11.42
C GLU A 29 14.16 33.68 -10.80
N GLU A 30 13.09 34.16 -11.41
CA GLU A 30 12.31 35.28 -10.86
C GLU A 30 11.49 34.83 -9.64
N ALA A 31 10.80 33.70 -9.74
CA ALA A 31 10.07 33.10 -8.63
C ALA A 31 11.00 32.79 -7.44
N LYS A 32 12.18 32.22 -7.70
CA LYS A 32 13.20 31.95 -6.66
C LYS A 32 13.64 33.20 -5.92
N ARG A 33 13.92 34.29 -6.65
CA ARG A 33 14.37 35.56 -6.05
C ARG A 33 13.26 36.28 -5.29
N LYS A 34 12.02 36.18 -5.76
CA LYS A 34 10.88 36.88 -5.17
C LYS A 34 10.50 36.32 -3.80
N ASP A 35 10.45 35.00 -3.66
CA ASP A 35 10.08 34.32 -2.42
C ASP A 35 10.72 32.93 -2.38
N PHE A 36 11.96 32.88 -1.90
CA PHE A 36 12.76 31.66 -1.84
C PHE A 36 12.11 30.59 -0.96
N GLN A 37 11.56 30.97 0.20
CA GLN A 37 10.95 30.01 1.14
C GLN A 37 9.74 29.32 0.51
N LYS A 38 8.86 30.09 -0.15
CA LYS A 38 7.71 29.51 -0.85
C LYS A 38 8.16 28.58 -1.99
N TRP A 39 9.17 29.00 -2.75
CA TRP A 39 9.72 28.19 -3.83
C TRP A 39 10.29 26.86 -3.30
N GLU A 40 11.10 26.91 -2.24
CA GLU A 40 11.75 25.75 -1.62
C GLU A 40 10.72 24.74 -1.09
N VAL A 41 9.72 25.20 -0.35
CA VAL A 41 8.64 24.33 0.15
C VAL A 41 7.88 23.68 -1.00
N SER A 42 7.52 24.45 -2.02
CA SER A 42 6.77 23.93 -3.18
C SER A 42 7.58 22.88 -3.94
N ARG A 43 8.88 23.14 -4.15
CA ARG A 43 9.81 22.19 -4.78
C ARG A 43 9.98 20.93 -3.92
N GLY A 44 10.07 21.09 -2.61
CA GLY A 44 10.17 19.98 -1.65
C GLY A 44 8.96 19.05 -1.71
N VAL A 45 7.74 19.59 -1.78
CA VAL A 45 6.51 18.77 -1.91
C VAL A 45 6.49 17.99 -3.22
N LEU A 46 6.83 18.64 -4.35
CA LEU A 46 6.89 17.94 -5.64
C LEU A 46 7.97 16.85 -5.64
N GLN A 47 9.13 17.13 -5.04
CA GLN A 47 10.22 16.16 -4.92
C GLN A 47 9.79 14.96 -4.07
N TYR A 48 9.14 15.20 -2.93
CA TYR A 48 8.63 14.13 -2.06
C TYR A 48 7.71 13.17 -2.82
N HIS A 49 6.74 13.71 -3.57
CA HIS A 49 5.84 12.87 -4.37
C HIS A 49 6.56 12.15 -5.52
N LEU A 50 7.51 12.82 -6.17
CA LEU A 50 8.32 12.18 -7.21
C LEU A 50 9.13 11.00 -6.65
N ASP A 51 9.72 11.16 -5.46
CA ASP A 51 10.48 10.13 -4.78
C ASP A 51 9.59 8.95 -4.36
N GLU A 52 8.37 9.22 -3.88
CA GLU A 52 7.37 8.18 -3.60
C GLU A 52 7.02 7.36 -4.85
N LEU A 53 6.68 8.01 -5.96
CA LEU A 53 6.32 7.31 -7.19
C LEU A 53 7.49 6.49 -7.75
N ASN A 54 8.72 7.02 -7.71
CA ASN A 54 9.91 6.27 -8.11
C ASN A 54 10.17 5.06 -7.21
N ALA A 55 9.94 5.18 -5.90
CA ALA A 55 10.04 4.04 -4.99
C ALA A 55 8.99 2.97 -5.30
N GLU A 56 7.76 3.35 -5.66
CA GLU A 56 6.73 2.41 -6.09
C GLU A 56 7.06 1.70 -7.40
N ILE A 57 7.60 2.43 -8.39
CA ILE A 57 8.11 1.87 -9.65
C ILE A 57 9.21 0.84 -9.36
N ALA A 58 10.22 1.21 -8.58
CA ALA A 58 11.34 0.33 -8.25
C ALA A 58 10.87 -0.93 -7.49
N GLU A 59 9.88 -0.78 -6.59
CA GLU A 59 9.25 -1.91 -5.90
C GLU A 59 8.55 -2.84 -6.89
N TYR A 60 7.71 -2.30 -7.79
CA TYR A 60 6.99 -3.08 -8.80
C TYR A 60 7.97 -3.84 -9.69
N GLU A 61 8.97 -3.15 -10.25
CA GLU A 61 10.01 -3.75 -11.09
C GLU A 61 10.77 -4.84 -10.35
N ARG A 62 11.09 -4.66 -9.06
CA ARG A 62 11.74 -5.69 -8.24
C ARG A 62 10.88 -6.94 -8.13
N LEU A 63 9.57 -6.79 -7.95
CA LEU A 63 8.64 -7.91 -7.79
C LEU A 63 8.45 -8.68 -9.10
N ILE A 64 8.22 -8.00 -10.22
CA ILE A 64 7.98 -8.70 -11.50
C ILE A 64 9.25 -9.35 -12.07
N ASN A 65 10.43 -8.79 -11.75
CA ASN A 65 11.71 -9.28 -12.26
C ASN A 65 12.44 -10.24 -11.30
N CYS A 66 11.88 -10.58 -10.14
CA CYS A 66 12.54 -11.48 -9.20
C CYS A 66 12.69 -12.90 -9.78
N ASP A 67 13.74 -13.61 -9.36
CA ASP A 67 13.93 -15.02 -9.68
C ASP A 67 13.07 -15.89 -8.75
N ASN A 68 12.23 -16.75 -9.30
CA ASN A 68 11.35 -17.63 -8.54
C ASN A 68 12.12 -18.81 -7.89
N ASN A 69 13.43 -18.93 -8.11
CA ASN A 69 14.27 -19.94 -7.47
C ASN A 69 14.65 -19.60 -6.02
N GLN A 70 14.43 -18.36 -5.56
CA GLN A 70 14.73 -17.94 -4.20
C GLN A 70 13.55 -17.17 -3.59
N PRO A 71 13.31 -17.30 -2.26
CA PRO A 71 12.34 -16.47 -1.58
C PRO A 71 12.67 -14.99 -1.72
N ILE A 72 11.65 -14.16 -1.90
CA ILE A 72 11.77 -12.70 -1.86
C ILE A 72 11.37 -12.18 -0.48
N GLU A 73 12.14 -11.24 0.06
CA GLU A 73 11.80 -10.57 1.32
C GLU A 73 11.03 -9.27 1.04
N ILE A 74 9.87 -9.13 1.68
CA ILE A 74 9.06 -7.89 1.65
C ILE A 74 9.01 -7.34 3.07
N VAL A 75 9.62 -6.17 3.27
CA VAL A 75 9.66 -5.53 4.59
C VAL A 75 8.39 -4.72 4.80
N VAL A 76 7.74 -4.93 5.95
CA VAL A 76 6.61 -4.14 6.44
C VAL A 76 6.94 -3.54 7.80
N ARG A 77 6.43 -2.33 8.05
CA ARG A 77 6.54 -1.63 9.34
C ARG A 77 5.26 -1.71 10.14
N PHE A 78 4.11 -1.83 9.48
CA PHE A 78 2.82 -1.78 10.14
C PHE A 78 1.92 -2.92 9.68
N LEU A 79 1.10 -3.42 10.62
CA LEU A 79 0.22 -4.56 10.34
C LEU A 79 -0.84 -4.25 9.25
N ASN A 80 -1.21 -2.98 9.08
CA ASN A 80 -2.13 -2.54 8.02
C ASN A 80 -1.50 -2.58 6.61
N GLU A 81 -0.20 -2.82 6.50
CA GLU A 81 0.48 -3.06 5.21
C GLU A 81 0.39 -4.53 4.78
N LEU A 82 -0.12 -5.44 5.63
CA LEU A 82 -0.24 -6.87 5.31
C LEU A 82 -1.06 -7.15 4.05
N PRO A 83 -2.22 -6.51 3.79
CA PRO A 83 -2.95 -6.69 2.54
C PRO A 83 -2.12 -6.42 1.29
N ASP A 84 -1.32 -5.36 1.34
CA ASP A 84 -0.44 -4.95 0.26
C ASP A 84 0.67 -6.01 0.04
N VAL A 85 1.18 -6.65 1.12
CA VAL A 85 2.12 -7.78 1.01
C VAL A 85 1.51 -8.94 0.22
N LEU A 86 0.23 -9.26 0.39
CA LEU A 86 -0.41 -10.37 -0.34
C LEU A 86 -0.40 -10.11 -1.85
N ILE A 87 -0.73 -8.88 -2.26
CA ILE A 87 -0.69 -8.48 -3.67
C ILE A 87 0.75 -8.55 -4.20
N LYS A 88 1.73 -8.03 -3.45
CA LYS A 88 3.15 -8.11 -3.81
C LYS A 88 3.65 -9.54 -3.94
N ALA A 89 3.29 -10.41 -3.00
CA ALA A 89 3.66 -11.82 -3.03
C ALA A 89 3.08 -12.53 -4.25
N ARG A 90 1.82 -12.23 -4.62
CA ARG A 90 1.22 -12.75 -5.86
C ARG A 90 2.00 -12.29 -7.10
N MET A 91 2.32 -11.01 -7.21
CA MET A 91 3.10 -10.46 -8.33
C MET A 91 4.48 -11.12 -8.42
N ALA A 92 5.19 -11.26 -7.30
CA ALA A 92 6.50 -11.91 -7.25
C ALA A 92 6.42 -13.41 -7.61
N ALA A 93 5.35 -14.09 -7.21
CA ALA A 93 5.09 -15.47 -7.60
C ALA A 93 4.74 -15.63 -9.09
N LYS A 94 4.48 -14.53 -9.81
CA LYS A 94 4.07 -14.48 -11.23
C LYS A 94 2.81 -15.29 -11.52
N ILE A 95 1.90 -15.36 -10.54
CA ILE A 95 0.59 -15.96 -10.72
C ILE A 95 -0.46 -14.87 -10.94
N SER A 96 -1.38 -15.13 -11.83
CA SER A 96 -2.55 -14.28 -12.09
C SER A 96 -3.57 -14.38 -10.97
N GLU A 97 -4.46 -13.39 -10.88
CA GLU A 97 -5.61 -13.42 -9.95
C GLU A 97 -6.49 -14.66 -10.19
N LYS A 98 -6.57 -15.11 -11.45
CA LYS A 98 -7.29 -16.33 -11.84
C LYS A 98 -6.63 -17.58 -11.28
N GLU A 99 -5.32 -17.73 -11.45
CA GLU A 99 -4.57 -18.88 -10.90
C GLU A 99 -4.66 -18.91 -9.37
N LEU A 100 -4.57 -17.76 -8.71
CA LEU A 100 -4.76 -17.67 -7.25
C LEU A 100 -6.18 -18.11 -6.84
N ALA A 101 -7.20 -17.67 -7.58
CA ALA A 101 -8.58 -18.07 -7.35
C ALA A 101 -8.79 -19.58 -7.52
N GLU A 102 -8.17 -20.17 -8.54
CA GLU A 102 -8.17 -21.63 -8.78
C GLU A 102 -7.48 -22.40 -7.65
N ILE A 103 -6.35 -21.91 -7.12
CA ILE A 103 -5.63 -22.52 -5.99
C ILE A 103 -6.49 -22.52 -4.72
N ILE A 104 -7.18 -21.42 -4.44
CA ILE A 104 -7.99 -21.24 -3.23
C ILE A 104 -9.38 -21.89 -3.37
N GLY A 105 -9.87 -22.08 -4.61
CA GLY A 105 -11.20 -22.61 -4.89
C GLY A 105 -12.31 -21.57 -4.81
N VAL A 106 -12.04 -20.34 -5.26
CA VAL A 106 -13.01 -19.23 -5.33
C VAL A 106 -13.14 -18.71 -6.76
N GLU A 107 -14.15 -17.88 -7.01
CA GLU A 107 -14.31 -17.19 -8.29
C GLU A 107 -13.21 -16.12 -8.48
N GLU A 108 -12.70 -15.96 -9.71
CA GLU A 108 -11.69 -14.94 -10.07
C GLU A 108 -12.12 -13.51 -9.64
N GLU A 109 -13.40 -13.19 -9.80
CA GLU A 109 -13.95 -11.90 -9.39
C GLU A 109 -13.77 -11.61 -7.88
N ARG A 110 -13.75 -12.65 -7.03
CA ARG A 110 -13.54 -12.48 -5.60
C ARG A 110 -12.13 -11.98 -5.31
N ILE A 111 -11.11 -12.56 -5.96
CA ILE A 111 -9.72 -12.13 -5.81
C ILE A 111 -9.54 -10.71 -6.35
N LYS A 112 -10.02 -10.43 -7.57
CA LYS A 112 -10.03 -9.07 -8.15
C LYS A 112 -10.64 -8.03 -7.23
N HIS A 113 -11.78 -8.34 -6.64
CA HIS A 113 -12.45 -7.45 -5.69
C HIS A 113 -11.61 -7.21 -4.43
N CYS A 114 -11.01 -8.27 -3.88
CA CYS A 114 -10.14 -8.17 -2.72
C CYS A 114 -8.91 -7.31 -3.02
N GLU A 115 -8.16 -7.59 -4.08
CA GLU A 115 -6.94 -6.84 -4.42
C GLU A 115 -7.24 -5.37 -4.74
N LYS A 116 -8.32 -5.10 -5.48
CA LYS A 116 -8.77 -3.73 -5.78
C LYS A 116 -9.05 -2.92 -4.52
N ARG A 117 -9.56 -3.55 -3.47
CA ARG A 117 -9.88 -2.91 -2.18
C ARG A 117 -8.79 -3.11 -1.12
N SER A 118 -7.61 -3.58 -1.51
CA SER A 118 -6.52 -3.93 -0.58
C SER A 118 -7.03 -4.79 0.58
N TYR A 119 -7.80 -5.83 0.26
CA TYR A 119 -8.44 -6.77 1.18
C TYR A 119 -9.33 -6.15 2.28
N GLY A 120 -9.74 -4.88 2.15
CA GLY A 120 -10.52 -4.19 3.17
C GLY A 120 -11.89 -4.81 3.49
N ASP A 121 -12.44 -5.59 2.55
CA ASP A 121 -13.71 -6.32 2.70
C ASP A 121 -13.50 -7.85 2.79
N ALA A 122 -12.24 -8.30 2.87
CA ALA A 122 -11.92 -9.70 3.04
C ALA A 122 -12.07 -10.10 4.51
N THR A 123 -12.59 -11.31 4.73
CA THR A 123 -12.56 -11.93 6.05
C THR A 123 -11.13 -12.34 6.39
N TRP A 124 -10.86 -12.52 7.69
CA TRP A 124 -9.58 -13.07 8.13
C TRP A 124 -9.30 -14.46 7.55
N GLY A 125 -10.33 -15.29 7.39
CA GLY A 125 -10.20 -16.61 6.75
C GLY A 125 -9.71 -16.50 5.31
N GLU A 126 -10.30 -15.61 4.51
CA GLU A 126 -9.89 -15.40 3.12
C GLU A 126 -8.44 -14.88 3.02
N MET A 127 -8.01 -14.01 3.94
CA MET A 127 -6.60 -13.59 4.00
C MET A 127 -5.68 -14.76 4.35
N LEU A 128 -6.07 -15.64 5.28
CA LEU A 128 -5.30 -16.84 5.62
C LEU A 128 -5.19 -17.82 4.45
N ASP A 129 -6.27 -18.00 3.67
CA ASP A 129 -6.26 -18.86 2.49
C ASP A 129 -5.27 -18.32 1.44
N VAL A 130 -5.25 -17.00 1.22
CA VAL A 130 -4.28 -16.34 0.33
C VAL A 130 -2.84 -16.47 0.86
N ILE A 131 -2.63 -16.24 2.15
CA ILE A 131 -1.32 -16.41 2.80
C ILE A 131 -0.79 -17.83 2.57
N ALA A 132 -1.63 -18.84 2.79
CA ALA A 132 -1.27 -20.24 2.59
C ALA A 132 -1.00 -20.57 1.11
N ALA A 133 -1.83 -20.07 0.20
CA ALA A 133 -1.67 -20.28 -1.24
C ALA A 133 -0.37 -19.66 -1.80
N LEU A 134 0.03 -18.51 -1.26
CA LEU A 134 1.23 -17.77 -1.70
C LEU A 134 2.51 -18.16 -0.93
N GLY A 135 2.41 -19.01 0.10
CA GLY A 135 3.56 -19.37 0.93
C GLY A 135 4.14 -18.17 1.69
N VAL A 136 3.30 -17.21 2.09
CA VAL A 136 3.74 -16.02 2.82
C VAL A 136 4.00 -16.40 4.27
N GLU A 137 5.25 -16.28 4.70
CA GLU A 137 5.67 -16.62 6.04
C GLU A 137 6.54 -15.52 6.65
N PHE A 138 6.65 -15.54 7.97
CA PHE A 138 7.68 -14.79 8.68
C PHE A 138 8.85 -15.75 8.97
N PRO A 139 9.96 -15.67 8.20
CA PRO A 139 11.07 -16.61 8.35
C PRO A 139 11.77 -16.48 9.73
N ASN A 140 11.59 -15.33 10.39
CA ASN A 140 12.10 -15.02 11.72
C ASN A 140 10.97 -14.59 12.64
N HIS A 141 11.26 -14.44 13.94
CA HIS A 141 10.31 -13.91 14.90
C HIS A 141 9.93 -12.45 14.56
N VAL A 142 8.63 -12.16 14.57
CA VAL A 142 8.10 -10.80 14.43
C VAL A 142 7.98 -10.17 15.81
N MET A 143 8.59 -9.00 15.98
CA MET A 143 8.46 -8.21 17.21
C MET A 143 7.29 -7.23 17.04
N MET A 144 6.29 -7.34 17.91
CA MET A 144 5.18 -6.38 17.96
C MET A 144 5.36 -5.48 19.18
N GLN A 145 5.38 -4.17 18.96
CA GLN A 145 5.42 -3.18 20.02
C GLN A 145 4.00 -2.66 20.30
N VAL A 146 3.64 -2.62 21.58
CA VAL A 146 2.43 -1.94 22.04
C VAL A 146 2.86 -0.60 22.65
N ASP A 147 2.43 0.49 22.04
CA ASP A 147 2.63 1.82 22.60
C ASP A 147 1.51 2.11 23.62
N PHE A 148 1.85 2.02 24.91
CA PHE A 148 0.89 2.26 25.98
C PHE A 148 0.43 3.72 26.09
N GLU A 149 1.22 4.68 25.62
CA GLU A 149 0.82 6.10 25.62
C GLU A 149 -0.28 6.33 24.57
N GLU A 150 -0.12 5.80 23.36
CA GLU A 150 -1.14 5.81 22.31
C GLU A 150 -2.43 5.11 22.76
N VAL A 151 -2.31 4.00 23.50
CA VAL A 151 -3.48 3.31 24.08
C VAL A 151 -4.24 4.23 25.05
N GLU A 152 -3.55 4.97 25.92
CA GLU A 152 -4.19 5.92 26.84
C GLU A 152 -4.81 7.12 26.13
N ILE A 153 -4.17 7.62 25.07
CA ILE A 153 -4.74 8.66 24.20
C ILE A 153 -6.05 8.15 23.57
N ALA A 154 -6.04 6.94 23.01
CA ALA A 154 -7.22 6.33 22.38
C ALA A 154 -8.40 6.20 23.35
N LYS A 155 -8.16 5.78 24.60
CA LYS A 155 -9.17 5.71 25.67
C LYS A 155 -9.81 7.07 25.96
N ARG A 156 -9.00 8.13 26.07
CA ARG A 156 -9.49 9.50 26.31
C ARG A 156 -10.34 10.02 25.16
N ILE A 157 -9.97 9.69 23.91
CA ILE A 157 -10.74 10.05 22.71
C ILE A 157 -12.10 9.35 22.73
N THR A 158 -12.16 8.05 23.04
CA THR A 158 -13.43 7.31 23.09
C THR A 158 -14.33 7.77 24.23
N ALA A 159 -13.78 8.12 25.39
CA ALA A 159 -14.53 8.68 26.51
C ALA A 159 -15.23 10.02 26.19
N LYS A 160 -14.71 10.79 25.21
CA LYS A 160 -15.30 12.06 24.75
C LYS A 160 -16.32 11.91 23.63
N ARG A 161 -16.48 10.73 23.01
CA ARG A 161 -17.47 10.51 21.96
C ARG A 161 -18.86 10.27 22.59
N PRO A 162 -19.93 10.98 22.17
CA PRO A 162 -21.27 10.67 22.64
C PRO A 162 -21.62 9.22 22.23
N GLN A 163 -22.05 8.42 23.20
CA GLN A 163 -22.42 7.02 22.98
C GLN A 163 -23.48 6.95 21.87
N LYS A 164 -23.11 6.40 20.70
CA LYS A 164 -24.12 5.90 19.74
C LYS A 164 -24.85 4.79 20.46
N LYS A 165 -26.10 5.05 20.90
CA LYS A 165 -27.00 4.01 21.39
C LYS A 165 -27.10 2.95 20.29
N MET A 166 -26.45 1.80 20.49
CA MET A 166 -26.80 0.58 19.76
C MET A 166 -28.25 0.30 20.13
N LYS A 167 -29.19 0.64 19.23
CA LYS A 167 -30.54 0.10 19.33
C LYS A 167 -30.40 -1.39 19.08
N THR A 168 -30.38 -2.16 20.16
CA THR A 168 -30.74 -3.57 20.14
C THR A 168 -32.15 -3.65 19.55
N ALA A 169 -32.24 -3.98 18.27
CA ALA A 169 -33.46 -4.49 17.68
C ALA A 169 -33.66 -5.90 18.24
N SER A 170 -34.25 -5.96 19.44
CA SER A 170 -34.79 -7.19 19.99
C SER A 170 -36.18 -7.40 19.39
N GLN A 171 -36.34 -8.54 18.73
CA GLN A 171 -37.58 -9.33 18.60
C GLN A 171 -38.81 -8.65 17.96
N LYS A 172 -39.17 -9.13 16.77
CA LYS A 172 -40.45 -9.81 16.51
C LYS A 172 -40.34 -10.72 15.29
#